data_AF-A0A820FMN9-F1
#
_entry.id   AF-A0A820FMN9-F1
#
_cell.length_a   1.000
_cell.length_b   1.000
_cell.length_c   1.000
_cell.angle_alpha   90.00
_cell.angle_beta   90.00
_cell.angle_gamma   90.00
#
_symmetry.space_group_name_H-M   'P 1'
#
loop_
_entity.id
_entity.type
_entity.pdbx_description
1 polymer ?
#
loop_
_entity_poly.entity_id
_entity_poly.type
_entity_poly.pdbx_seq_one_letter_code
_entity_poly.pdbx_strand_id
1 'polypeptide(L)'
;MKLVNLILTDPAQHFTFWNWYGLTETTVACTFYPVNIKFNADNISIGRPLPNYRYLVLDNFLQFAIINQEGELFIGGVGVFAGYLGRDDLTNRALIEIDGEIFYRTGDLVRMGNNDLLYCVGRKDFQIKLYGQRIELGEIEQSLLRTSISACVVMKWNDDYLVAYVQSSHINEEELRHHCESHLPLHMIPSIFMILDKLPLNPNGKIDRKLLPPPHFSSIHLANNIKLLLPTNDIEVSVHHIWCDILKQKQISVDKDIFSIGGHSLVIMKLIHRYKVEFHLENSSLSITDLFQRPTIIDHAKIIHQISNIKQNIHDCRWLSLYLTQAPVSYAQERIFLDEQIRFSSADNNTNIYVIPLIYRLLSVHDHISISRLQHAFQSVITKHNILRTVLYLDINGIILQDCQPTSISINDTERYRFSLVNMSEEDYGENEIIKKILNQADLFDLSKGHVINCHILRHCGYSRDNILCENNDLLTKDDLILFTIHHAMFDGASTSIFIRDL
;
A
#
# COMPACT_ATOMS: atom_id res chain seq x y z
N MET A 1 -11.57 -2.98 7.35
CA MET A 1 -13.05 -2.93 7.32
C MET A 1 -13.62 -1.78 6.50
N LYS A 2 -13.16 -0.52 6.64
CA LYS A 2 -13.71 0.63 5.86
C LYS A 2 -13.62 0.50 4.32
N LEU A 3 -12.62 -0.20 3.78
CA LEU A 3 -12.46 -0.37 2.32
C LEU A 3 -13.50 -1.33 1.70
N VAL A 4 -13.90 -2.38 2.44
CA VAL A 4 -14.82 -3.42 1.93
C VAL A 4 -16.23 -2.85 1.79
N ASN A 5 -16.70 -2.07 2.77
CA ASN A 5 -18.02 -1.42 2.68
C ASN A 5 -18.09 -0.32 1.61
N LEU A 6 -16.96 0.30 1.25
CA LEU A 6 -16.90 1.25 0.14
C LEU A 6 -17.04 0.54 -1.22
N ILE A 7 -16.47 -0.68 -1.32
CA ILE A 7 -16.47 -1.50 -2.53
C ILE A 7 -17.83 -2.18 -2.76
N LEU A 8 -18.58 -2.51 -1.72
CA LEU A 8 -19.90 -3.17 -1.84
C LEU A 8 -21.03 -2.25 -2.38
N THR A 9 -20.71 -1.04 -2.85
CA THR A 9 -21.64 -0.21 -3.63
C THR A 9 -21.55 -0.56 -5.13
N ASP A 10 -22.60 -0.22 -5.88
CA ASP A 10 -22.99 -0.71 -7.23
C ASP A 10 -21.88 -1.08 -8.26
N PRO A 11 -20.72 -0.39 -8.40
CA PRO A 11 -19.70 -0.76 -9.40
C PRO A 11 -18.94 -2.08 -9.17
N ALA A 12 -19.13 -2.80 -8.05
CA ALA A 12 -18.38 -4.04 -7.78
C ALA A 12 -18.76 -5.25 -8.64
N GLN A 13 -19.89 -5.24 -9.38
CA GLN A 13 -20.38 -6.42 -10.10
C GLN A 13 -19.48 -6.92 -11.25
N HIS A 14 -18.47 -6.14 -11.66
CA HIS A 14 -17.61 -6.42 -12.81
C HIS A 14 -16.17 -6.81 -12.45
N PHE A 15 -15.79 -6.81 -11.17
CA PHE A 15 -14.45 -7.16 -10.73
C PHE A 15 -14.46 -8.46 -9.91
N THR A 16 -13.52 -9.36 -10.20
CA THR A 16 -13.29 -10.52 -9.34
C THR A 16 -12.34 -10.12 -8.23
N PHE A 17 -12.86 -10.04 -7.01
CA PHE A 17 -12.05 -9.75 -5.84
C PHE A 17 -11.44 -11.05 -5.31
N TRP A 18 -10.17 -11.01 -4.98
CA TRP A 18 -9.48 -12.12 -4.34
C TRP A 18 -9.01 -11.69 -2.96
N ASN A 19 -9.41 -12.45 -1.94
CA ASN A 19 -8.89 -12.30 -0.61
C ASN A 19 -7.68 -13.21 -0.45
N TRP A 20 -6.50 -12.63 -0.34
CA TRP A 20 -5.25 -13.33 -0.12
C TRP A 20 -4.85 -13.21 1.35
N TYR A 21 -4.35 -14.30 1.92
CA TYR A 21 -3.84 -14.30 3.29
C TYR A 21 -2.49 -15.00 3.34
N GLY A 22 -1.59 -14.44 4.14
CA GLY A 22 -0.30 -15.02 4.50
C GLY A 22 0.48 -14.07 5.39
N LEU A 23 1.58 -14.59 5.91
CA LEU A 23 2.53 -13.86 6.74
C LEU A 23 3.86 -13.73 6.01
N THR A 24 4.74 -12.88 6.52
CA THR A 24 6.11 -12.74 5.99
C THR A 24 6.84 -14.08 6.08
N GLU A 25 6.64 -14.81 7.18
CA GLU A 25 7.21 -16.12 7.47
C GLU A 25 6.65 -17.24 6.58
N THR A 26 5.56 -16.98 5.87
CA THR A 26 4.96 -17.90 4.89
C THR A 26 5.06 -17.35 3.46
N THR A 27 6.04 -16.47 3.19
CA THR A 27 6.33 -15.90 1.87
C THR A 27 5.12 -15.24 1.19
N VAL A 28 4.75 -14.06 1.68
CA VAL A 28 3.72 -13.16 1.11
C VAL A 28 2.29 -13.68 1.29
N ALA A 29 1.93 -14.80 0.66
CA ALA A 29 0.61 -15.38 0.73
C ALA A 29 0.69 -16.92 0.75
N CYS A 30 -0.18 -17.53 1.54
CA CYS A 30 -0.28 -18.98 1.68
C CYS A 30 -1.70 -19.50 1.40
N THR A 31 -2.73 -18.64 1.45
CA THR A 31 -4.11 -18.99 1.08
C THR A 31 -4.76 -17.91 0.23
N PHE A 32 -5.79 -18.30 -0.53
CA PHE A 32 -6.54 -17.40 -1.40
C PHE A 32 -8.01 -17.79 -1.53
N TYR A 33 -8.90 -16.80 -1.66
CA TYR A 33 -10.33 -16.97 -1.83
C TYR A 33 -10.91 -16.01 -2.88
N PRO A 34 -11.64 -16.49 -3.90
CA PRO A 34 -12.42 -15.62 -4.77
C PRO A 34 -13.66 -15.11 -4.02
N VAL A 35 -13.70 -13.81 -3.75
CA VAL A 35 -14.79 -13.17 -3.02
C VAL A 35 -15.99 -13.00 -3.96
N ASN A 36 -17.09 -13.67 -3.64
CA ASN A 36 -18.38 -13.40 -4.28
C ASN A 36 -19.06 -12.22 -3.56
N ILE A 37 -19.36 -11.16 -4.32
CA ILE A 37 -19.86 -9.85 -3.85
C ILE A 37 -21.20 -9.95 -3.09
N LYS A 38 -21.87 -11.11 -3.14
CA LYS A 38 -23.11 -11.39 -2.38
C LYS A 38 -22.89 -11.77 -0.91
N PHE A 39 -21.65 -11.89 -0.43
CA PHE A 39 -21.39 -12.24 0.98
C PHE A 39 -21.31 -11.01 1.89
N ASN A 40 -21.81 -11.18 3.12
CA ASN A 40 -21.72 -10.19 4.18
C ASN A 40 -20.24 -9.91 4.53
N ALA A 41 -19.86 -8.63 4.61
CA ALA A 41 -18.46 -8.19 4.76
C ALA A 41 -17.74 -8.77 5.99
N ASP A 42 -18.50 -9.17 7.01
CA ASP A 42 -17.99 -9.66 8.29
C ASP A 42 -17.56 -11.14 8.27
N ASN A 43 -17.64 -11.83 7.12
CA ASN A 43 -17.38 -13.27 7.05
C ASN A 43 -16.72 -13.72 5.72
N ILE A 44 -15.76 -12.93 5.22
CA ILE A 44 -14.99 -13.27 4.02
C ILE A 44 -13.93 -14.32 4.37
N SER A 45 -13.98 -15.47 3.70
CA SER A 45 -13.02 -16.56 3.87
C SER A 45 -11.61 -16.13 3.43
N ILE A 46 -10.58 -16.62 4.12
CA ILE A 46 -9.18 -16.56 3.67
C ILE A 46 -8.85 -17.70 2.68
N GLY A 47 -9.80 -18.61 2.49
CA GLY A 47 -9.83 -19.57 1.40
C GLY A 47 -9.07 -20.84 1.67
N ARG A 48 -8.44 -21.34 0.60
CA ARG A 48 -7.70 -22.61 0.56
C ARG A 48 -6.21 -22.36 0.38
N PRO A 49 -5.35 -23.29 0.80
CA PRO A 49 -3.91 -23.18 0.62
C PRO A 49 -3.55 -23.07 -0.87
N LEU A 50 -2.53 -22.28 -1.16
CA LEU A 50 -1.88 -22.24 -2.46
C LEU A 50 -1.19 -23.58 -2.76
N PRO A 51 -0.87 -23.88 -4.03
CA PRO A 51 -0.13 -25.09 -4.38
C PRO A 51 1.14 -25.23 -3.54
N ASN A 52 1.40 -26.45 -3.06
CA ASN A 52 2.56 -26.80 -2.21
C ASN A 52 2.59 -26.14 -0.83
N TYR A 53 1.53 -25.44 -0.42
CA TYR A 53 1.26 -25.11 0.98
C TYR A 53 0.34 -26.15 1.59
N ARG A 54 0.49 -26.35 2.90
CA ARG A 54 -0.40 -27.15 3.73
C ARG A 54 -0.85 -26.32 4.91
N TYR A 55 -2.01 -26.65 5.47
CA TYR A 55 -2.44 -26.05 6.72
C TYR A 55 -2.92 -27.10 7.69
N LEU A 56 -2.79 -26.79 8.98
CA LEU A 56 -3.47 -27.49 10.06
C LEU A 56 -4.22 -26.44 10.88
N VAL A 57 -5.42 -26.78 11.33
CA VAL A 57 -6.14 -26.00 12.33
C VAL A 57 -6.16 -26.82 13.60
N LEU A 58 -5.41 -26.37 14.60
CA LEU A 58 -5.20 -27.13 15.83
C LEU A 58 -5.81 -26.39 17.03
N ASP A 59 -6.41 -27.13 17.94
CA ASP A 59 -6.90 -26.59 19.20
C ASP A 59 -5.74 -26.32 20.19
N ASN A 60 -6.09 -25.91 21.42
CA ASN A 60 -5.09 -25.61 22.46
C ASN A 60 -4.32 -26.84 22.95
N PHE A 61 -4.74 -28.06 22.61
CA PHE A 61 -4.08 -29.32 22.93
C PHE A 61 -3.32 -29.90 21.72
N LEU A 62 -3.14 -29.10 20.66
CA LEU A 62 -2.53 -29.50 19.39
C LEU A 62 -3.26 -30.68 18.72
N GLN A 63 -4.57 -30.79 18.94
CA GLN A 63 -5.43 -31.74 18.24
C GLN A 63 -6.14 -31.04 17.07
N PHE A 64 -6.49 -31.78 16.03
CA PHE A 64 -7.24 -31.24 14.91
C PHE A 64 -8.58 -30.63 15.36
N ALA A 65 -8.81 -29.37 15.01
CA ALA A 65 -10.07 -28.71 15.27
C ALA A 65 -11.19 -29.31 14.42
N ILE A 66 -12.36 -29.49 15.01
CA ILE A 66 -13.55 -29.98 14.30
C ILE A 66 -14.09 -28.87 13.40
N ILE A 67 -14.79 -29.22 12.32
CA ILE A 67 -15.49 -28.26 11.46
C ILE A 67 -16.38 -27.34 12.32
N ASN A 68 -16.30 -26.03 12.05
CA ASN A 68 -16.91 -24.92 12.77
C ASN A 68 -16.39 -24.66 14.20
N GLN A 69 -15.37 -25.37 14.65
CA GLN A 69 -14.62 -25.04 15.86
C GLN A 69 -13.49 -24.05 15.54
N GLU A 70 -13.21 -23.15 16.48
CA GLU A 70 -12.05 -22.27 16.42
C GLU A 70 -10.79 -23.03 16.80
N GLY A 71 -9.71 -22.83 16.03
CA GLY A 71 -8.37 -23.32 16.33
C GLY A 71 -7.31 -22.38 15.79
N GLU A 72 -6.08 -22.59 16.22
CA GLU A 72 -4.91 -21.87 15.73
C GLU A 72 -4.47 -22.43 14.38
N LEU A 73 -4.15 -21.54 13.45
CA LEU A 73 -3.69 -21.89 12.12
C LEU A 73 -2.18 -22.18 12.14
N PHE A 74 -1.80 -23.28 11.49
CA PHE A 74 -0.42 -23.69 11.25
C PHE A 74 -0.25 -23.82 9.74
N ILE A 75 0.84 -23.29 9.20
CA ILE A 75 1.12 -23.30 7.76
C ILE A 75 2.41 -24.06 7.51
N GLY A 76 2.34 -25.08 6.67
CA GLY A 76 3.47 -25.90 6.24
C GLY A 76 3.71 -25.79 4.74
N GLY A 77 4.80 -26.38 4.28
CA GLY A 77 5.14 -26.47 2.85
C GLY A 77 6.23 -25.49 2.41
N VAL A 78 6.37 -25.34 1.09
CA VAL A 78 7.58 -24.77 0.46
C VAL A 78 7.84 -23.29 0.75
N GLY A 79 6.80 -22.55 1.16
CA GLY A 79 6.92 -21.12 1.44
C GLY A 79 7.14 -20.77 2.90
N VAL A 80 7.26 -21.76 3.78
CA VAL A 80 7.68 -21.53 5.16
C VAL A 80 9.14 -21.11 5.17
N PHE A 81 9.43 -19.99 5.83
CA PHE A 81 10.78 -19.45 5.95
C PHE A 81 11.75 -20.40 6.66
N ALA A 82 13.06 -20.15 6.52
CA ALA A 82 14.07 -20.91 7.24
C ALA A 82 14.17 -20.54 8.73
N GLY A 83 13.70 -19.34 9.11
CA GLY A 83 13.75 -18.82 10.47
C GLY A 83 14.06 -17.33 10.56
N TYR A 84 14.14 -16.82 11.78
CA TYR A 84 14.52 -15.44 12.07
C TYR A 84 16.04 -15.32 12.17
N LEU A 85 16.62 -14.36 11.45
CA LEU A 85 18.06 -14.14 11.41
C LEU A 85 18.62 -13.83 12.80
N GLY A 86 19.55 -14.67 13.29
CA GLY A 86 20.21 -14.51 14.59
C GLY A 86 19.30 -14.71 15.80
N ARG A 87 18.11 -15.30 15.63
CA ARG A 87 17.08 -15.45 16.67
C ARG A 87 16.56 -16.88 16.72
N ASP A 88 17.46 -17.83 16.96
CA ASP A 88 17.13 -19.26 17.08
C ASP A 88 16.09 -19.54 18.17
N ASP A 89 16.06 -18.72 19.23
CA ASP A 89 15.06 -18.78 20.29
C ASP A 89 13.64 -18.54 19.77
N LEU A 90 13.46 -17.64 18.80
CA LEU A 90 12.16 -17.37 18.16
C LEU A 90 11.87 -18.41 17.09
N THR A 91 12.87 -18.76 16.27
CA THR A 91 12.74 -19.76 15.21
C THR A 91 12.25 -21.09 15.77
N ASN A 92 12.88 -21.60 16.83
CA ASN A 92 12.52 -22.88 17.46
C ASN A 92 11.16 -22.85 18.17
N ARG A 93 10.65 -21.66 18.53
CA ARG A 93 9.31 -21.51 19.10
C ARG A 93 8.21 -21.40 18.03
N ALA A 94 8.55 -20.84 16.88
CA ALA A 94 7.61 -20.56 15.80
C ALA A 94 7.48 -21.72 14.80
N LEU A 95 8.58 -22.44 14.53
CA LEU A 95 8.60 -23.63 13.70
C LEU A 95 8.37 -24.87 14.56
N ILE A 96 7.36 -25.65 14.21
CA ILE A 96 6.96 -26.86 14.92
C ILE A 96 6.93 -28.01 13.92
N GLU A 97 7.58 -29.11 14.28
CA GLU A 97 7.55 -30.33 13.50
C GLU A 97 6.33 -31.19 13.90
N ILE A 98 5.51 -31.57 12.92
CA ILE A 98 4.34 -32.44 13.09
C ILE A 98 4.39 -33.49 11.98
N ASP A 99 4.41 -34.76 12.37
CA ASP A 99 4.48 -35.91 11.45
C ASP A 99 5.64 -35.83 10.42
N GLY A 100 6.79 -35.28 10.83
CA GLY A 100 7.99 -35.12 10.00
C GLY A 100 7.96 -33.92 9.05
N GLU A 101 6.94 -33.07 9.13
CA GLU A 101 6.83 -31.83 8.35
C GLU A 101 6.92 -30.60 9.25
N ILE A 102 7.60 -29.56 8.75
CA ILE A 102 7.75 -28.29 9.47
C ILE A 102 6.55 -27.39 9.17
N PHE A 103 5.90 -26.94 10.24
CA PHE A 103 4.83 -25.95 10.21
C PHE A 103 5.25 -24.69 10.95
N TYR A 104 4.95 -23.53 10.36
CA TYR A 104 4.96 -22.26 11.04
C TYR A 104 3.65 -22.07 11.81
N ARG A 105 3.77 -21.85 13.12
CA ARG A 105 2.69 -21.50 14.02
C ARG A 105 2.33 -20.02 13.85
N THR A 106 1.21 -19.72 13.20
CA THR A 106 0.91 -18.33 12.79
C THR A 106 0.45 -17.43 13.93
N GLY A 107 -0.11 -18.02 15.00
CA GLY A 107 -0.81 -17.27 16.04
C GLY A 107 -2.14 -16.67 15.58
N ASP A 108 -2.63 -16.98 14.39
CA ASP A 108 -3.95 -16.57 13.91
C ASP A 108 -5.00 -17.63 14.29
N LEU A 109 -6.14 -17.17 14.80
CA LEU A 109 -7.29 -18.01 15.13
C LEU A 109 -8.21 -18.06 13.91
N VAL A 110 -8.53 -19.28 13.48
CA VAL A 110 -9.39 -19.54 12.34
C VAL A 110 -10.46 -20.56 12.68
N ARG A 111 -11.52 -20.55 11.89
CA ARG A 111 -12.58 -21.56 11.93
C ARG A 111 -12.69 -22.22 10.56
N MET A 112 -12.66 -23.54 10.53
CA MET A 112 -12.83 -24.31 9.30
C MET A 112 -14.32 -24.47 9.00
N GLY A 113 -14.78 -24.02 7.83
CA GLY A 113 -16.15 -24.22 7.37
C GLY A 113 -16.36 -25.57 6.68
N ASN A 114 -17.60 -25.91 6.36
CA ASN A 114 -17.99 -27.20 5.77
C ASN A 114 -17.43 -27.48 4.36
N ASN A 115 -16.76 -26.52 3.72
CA ASN A 115 -16.24 -26.62 2.34
C ASN A 115 -14.70 -26.55 2.27
N ASP A 116 -14.01 -26.89 3.36
CA ASP A 116 -12.55 -26.70 3.55
C ASP A 116 -12.10 -25.26 3.35
N LEU A 117 -12.98 -24.32 3.66
CA LEU A 117 -12.72 -22.88 3.63
C LEU A 117 -12.37 -22.42 5.03
N LEU A 118 -11.28 -21.67 5.15
CA LEU A 118 -10.85 -21.09 6.41
C LEU A 118 -11.45 -19.70 6.59
N TYR A 119 -11.96 -19.41 7.78
CA TYR A 119 -12.48 -18.08 8.15
C TYR A 119 -11.62 -17.53 9.26
N CYS A 120 -11.06 -16.34 9.06
CA CYS A 120 -10.26 -15.67 10.09
C CYS A 120 -11.17 -15.17 11.21
N VAL A 121 -10.90 -15.61 12.44
CA VAL A 121 -11.61 -15.19 13.66
C VAL A 121 -10.85 -14.03 14.33
N GLY A 122 -9.52 -14.10 14.32
CA GLY A 122 -8.67 -13.05 14.88
C GLY A 122 -7.25 -13.54 15.15
N ARG A 123 -6.58 -12.90 16.09
CA ARG A 123 -5.25 -13.29 16.57
C ARG A 123 -5.38 -13.98 17.92
N LYS A 124 -4.61 -15.05 18.11
CA LYS A 124 -4.38 -15.68 19.42
C LYS A 124 -3.59 -14.75 20.32
N ASP A 125 -2.65 -14.01 19.74
CA ASP A 125 -1.96 -12.93 20.45
C ASP A 125 -2.64 -11.57 20.23
N PHE A 126 -2.08 -10.55 20.85
CA PHE A 126 -2.68 -9.23 20.88
C PHE A 126 -2.17 -8.31 19.77
N GLN A 127 -1.65 -8.85 18.67
CA GLN A 127 -1.21 -8.03 17.53
C GLN A 127 -2.38 -7.27 16.90
N ILE A 128 -2.15 -5.99 16.58
CA ILE A 128 -3.16 -5.14 15.96
C ILE A 128 -2.63 -4.45 14.71
N LYS A 129 -3.53 -4.03 13.82
CA LYS A 129 -3.22 -3.05 12.78
C LYS A 129 -3.71 -1.66 13.21
N LEU A 130 -2.80 -0.70 13.29
CA LEU A 130 -3.08 0.71 13.61
C LEU A 130 -2.26 1.60 12.67
N TYR A 131 -2.89 2.64 12.10
CA TYR A 131 -2.26 3.57 11.15
C TYR A 131 -1.53 2.92 9.96
N GLY A 132 -2.02 1.75 9.51
CA GLY A 132 -1.41 0.99 8.41
C GLY A 132 -0.18 0.16 8.82
N GLN A 133 0.20 0.18 10.10
CA GLN A 133 1.31 -0.59 10.64
C GLN A 133 0.81 -1.76 11.50
N ARG A 134 1.57 -2.85 11.49
CA ARG A 134 1.35 -4.01 12.36
C ARG A 134 2.09 -3.74 13.66
N ILE A 135 1.37 -3.75 14.78
CA ILE A 135 1.90 -3.44 16.10
C ILE A 135 1.77 -4.65 17.00
N GLU A 136 2.90 -5.03 17.59
CA GLU A 136 3.03 -6.03 18.66
C GLU A 136 2.69 -5.39 20.00
N LEU A 137 1.46 -5.56 20.50
CA LEU A 137 1.09 -4.97 21.80
C LEU A 137 1.97 -5.48 22.95
N GLY A 138 2.41 -6.74 22.86
CA GLY A 138 3.34 -7.33 23.83
C GLY A 138 4.71 -6.64 23.85
N GLU A 139 5.20 -6.09 22.74
CA GLU A 139 6.47 -5.36 22.70
C GLU A 139 6.39 -4.08 23.52
N ILE A 140 5.26 -3.37 23.42
CA ILE A 140 4.99 -2.15 24.18
C ILE A 140 4.85 -2.50 25.67
N GLU A 141 4.08 -3.55 25.99
CA GLU A 141 3.93 -4.04 27.36
C GLU A 141 5.31 -4.39 27.98
N GLN A 142 6.15 -5.13 27.25
CA GLN A 142 7.49 -5.49 27.72
C GLN A 142 8.41 -4.28 27.90
N SER A 143 8.32 -3.28 27.02
CA SER A 143 9.06 -2.03 27.17
C SER A 143 8.64 -1.28 28.44
N LEU A 144 7.33 -1.15 28.68
CA LEU A 144 6.77 -0.51 29.86
C LEU A 144 7.13 -1.26 31.15
N LEU A 145 7.13 -2.59 31.14
CA LEU A 145 7.53 -3.43 32.28
C LEU A 145 8.99 -3.27 32.70
N ARG A 146 9.85 -2.62 31.89
CA ARG A 146 11.22 -2.26 32.29
C ARG A 146 11.29 -1.01 33.17
N THR A 147 10.17 -0.31 33.35
CA THR A 147 10.04 0.82 34.28
C THR A 147 9.67 0.33 35.69
N SER A 148 9.35 1.24 36.62
CA SER A 148 8.96 0.93 38.00
C SER A 148 7.50 0.46 38.17
N ILE A 149 6.81 0.09 37.08
CA ILE A 149 5.41 -0.36 37.12
C ILE A 149 5.29 -1.81 37.56
N SER A 150 4.15 -2.18 38.15
CA SER A 150 3.92 -3.55 38.63
C SER A 150 3.29 -4.47 37.57
N ALA A 151 2.47 -3.91 36.68
CA ALA A 151 1.83 -4.64 35.59
C ALA A 151 1.34 -3.64 34.53
N CYS A 152 1.19 -4.10 33.28
CA CYS A 152 0.51 -3.33 32.26
C CYS A 152 -0.25 -4.24 31.28
N VAL A 153 -1.21 -3.64 30.59
CA VAL A 153 -1.86 -4.22 29.42
C VAL A 153 -2.07 -3.13 28.39
N VAL A 154 -1.71 -3.39 27.14
CA VAL A 154 -1.92 -2.48 26.03
C VAL A 154 -3.03 -3.03 25.14
N MET A 155 -3.91 -2.16 24.68
CA MET A 155 -5.00 -2.52 23.79
C MET A 155 -5.36 -1.40 22.82
N LYS A 156 -5.93 -1.82 21.69
CA LYS A 156 -6.56 -0.92 20.73
C LYS A 156 -7.92 -0.48 21.26
N TRP A 157 -8.26 0.80 21.10
CA TRP A 157 -9.57 1.35 21.44
C TRP A 157 -10.18 2.14 20.28
N ASN A 158 -11.48 1.92 20.01
CA ASN A 158 -12.26 2.56 18.93
C ASN A 158 -11.58 2.55 17.55
N ASP A 159 -10.80 1.51 17.24
CA ASP A 159 -10.02 1.35 16.02
C ASP A 159 -8.93 2.39 15.70
N ASP A 160 -8.85 3.48 16.47
CA ASP A 160 -8.02 4.63 16.16
C ASP A 160 -7.00 4.96 17.26
N TYR A 161 -7.10 4.37 18.45
CA TYR A 161 -6.24 4.71 19.59
C TYR A 161 -5.54 3.50 20.19
N LEU A 162 -4.34 3.76 20.70
CA LEU A 162 -3.55 2.81 21.48
C LEU A 162 -3.58 3.23 22.94
N VAL A 163 -4.08 2.36 23.82
CA VAL A 163 -4.27 2.65 25.24
C VAL A 163 -3.44 1.68 26.07
N ALA A 164 -2.60 2.21 26.94
CA ALA A 164 -1.84 1.44 27.93
C ALA A 164 -2.48 1.59 29.32
N TYR A 165 -2.98 0.49 29.88
CA TYR A 165 -3.41 0.44 31.27
C TYR A 165 -2.25 -0.04 32.11
N VAL A 166 -1.87 0.74 33.11
CA VAL A 166 -0.66 0.55 33.90
C VAL A 166 -1.03 0.49 35.36
N GLN A 167 -0.53 -0.52 36.07
CA GLN A 167 -0.64 -0.60 37.52
C GLN A 167 0.61 0.01 38.16
N SER A 168 0.46 1.18 38.79
CA SER A 168 1.56 1.87 39.48
C SER A 168 1.03 2.85 40.52
N SER A 169 1.82 3.06 41.57
CA SER A 169 1.59 4.05 42.63
C SER A 169 2.59 5.21 42.61
N HIS A 170 3.60 5.18 41.74
CA HIS A 170 4.78 6.07 41.83
C HIS A 170 5.19 6.73 40.51
N ILE A 171 4.71 6.23 39.37
CA ILE A 171 5.06 6.78 38.05
C ILE A 171 3.87 7.57 37.50
N ASN A 172 4.15 8.67 36.83
CA ASN A 172 3.14 9.47 36.14
C ASN A 172 3.11 9.15 34.63
N GLU A 173 2.12 9.70 33.91
CA GLU A 173 1.97 9.49 32.46
C GLU A 173 3.16 10.03 31.65
N GLU A 174 3.72 11.17 32.02
CA GLU A 174 4.82 11.82 31.28
C GLU A 174 6.09 10.96 31.29
N GLU A 175 6.43 10.38 32.44
CA GLU A 175 7.58 9.47 32.58
C GLU A 175 7.42 8.20 31.74
N LEU A 176 6.21 7.61 31.73
CA LEU A 176 5.90 6.44 30.89
C LEU A 176 6.01 6.76 29.41
N ARG A 177 5.53 7.93 29.00
CA ARG A 177 5.61 8.40 27.61
C ARG A 177 7.05 8.62 27.19
N HIS A 178 7.84 9.32 28.00
CA HIS A 178 9.25 9.59 27.70
C HIS A 178 10.10 8.31 27.60
N HIS A 179 9.80 7.32 28.46
CA HIS A 179 10.43 6.01 28.38
C HIS A 179 10.09 5.31 27.05
N CYS A 180 8.82 5.36 26.61
CA CYS A 180 8.41 4.80 25.32
C CYS A 180 9.09 5.52 24.15
N GLU A 181 9.14 6.85 24.16
CA GLU A 181 9.81 7.66 23.11
C GLU A 181 11.29 7.29 22.94
N SER A 182 11.96 6.92 24.04
CA SER A 182 13.37 6.56 24.04
C SER A 182 13.65 5.12 23.55
N HIS A 183 12.64 4.24 23.55
CA HIS A 183 12.83 2.79 23.34
C HIS A 183 11.96 2.18 22.26
N LEU A 184 10.92 2.87 21.80
CA LEU A 184 9.94 2.36 20.85
C LEU A 184 9.81 3.31 19.65
N PRO A 185 9.52 2.77 18.45
CA PRO A 185 9.09 3.59 17.32
C PRO A 185 7.84 4.40 17.65
N LEU A 186 7.74 5.60 17.08
CA LEU A 186 6.70 6.58 17.42
C LEU A 186 5.25 6.06 17.25
N HIS A 187 5.01 5.19 16.27
CA HIS A 187 3.68 4.60 16.03
C HIS A 187 3.28 3.52 17.05
N MET A 188 4.23 3.03 17.85
CA MET A 188 3.99 2.07 18.94
C MET A 188 3.78 2.76 20.29
N ILE A 189 3.97 4.08 20.37
CA ILE A 189 3.80 4.84 21.61
C ILE A 189 2.30 4.95 21.90
N PRO A 190 1.81 4.49 23.08
CA PRO A 190 0.41 4.65 23.45
C PRO A 190 -0.03 6.11 23.42
N SER A 191 -1.18 6.35 22.81
CA SER A 191 -1.81 7.67 22.78
C SER A 191 -2.32 8.04 24.18
N ILE A 192 -2.77 7.06 24.97
CA ILE A 192 -3.37 7.23 26.29
C ILE A 192 -2.71 6.28 27.29
N PHE A 193 -2.31 6.81 28.45
CA PHE A 193 -1.91 6.00 29.60
C PHE A 193 -2.97 6.09 30.70
N MET A 194 -3.48 4.95 31.14
CA MET A 194 -4.48 4.82 32.20
C MET A 194 -3.82 4.17 33.41
N ILE A 195 -3.43 4.99 34.39
CA ILE A 195 -2.82 4.50 35.63
C ILE A 195 -3.93 4.06 36.59
N LEU A 196 -3.86 2.82 37.04
CA LEU A 196 -4.84 2.19 37.93
C LEU A 196 -4.14 1.65 39.17
N ASP A 197 -4.82 1.70 40.32
CA ASP A 197 -4.33 1.08 41.56
C ASP A 197 -4.20 -0.45 41.40
N LYS A 198 -5.11 -1.05 40.64
CA LYS A 198 -5.15 -2.49 40.37
C LYS A 198 -5.78 -2.81 39.03
N LEU A 199 -5.16 -3.70 38.26
CA LEU A 199 -5.76 -4.24 37.05
C LEU A 199 -6.84 -5.29 37.39
N PRO A 200 -7.99 -5.27 36.71
CA PRO A 200 -9.03 -6.28 36.92
C PRO A 200 -8.51 -7.65 36.48
N LEU A 201 -8.76 -8.68 37.31
CA LEU A 201 -8.37 -10.05 37.03
C LEU A 201 -9.63 -10.93 36.89
N ASN A 202 -9.56 -11.91 36.00
CA ASN A 202 -10.57 -12.95 35.87
C ASN A 202 -10.39 -14.03 36.96
N PRO A 203 -11.34 -15.00 37.10
CA PRO A 203 -11.24 -16.07 38.11
C PRO A 203 -9.98 -16.94 38.02
N ASN A 204 -9.30 -16.95 36.86
CA ASN A 204 -8.06 -17.69 36.62
C ASN A 204 -6.80 -16.84 36.93
N GLY A 205 -6.95 -15.65 37.51
CA GLY A 205 -5.84 -14.77 37.86
C GLY A 205 -5.19 -14.03 36.68
N LYS A 206 -5.78 -14.09 35.48
CA LYS A 206 -5.31 -13.33 34.30
C LYS A 206 -6.04 -11.99 34.21
N ILE A 207 -5.40 -10.97 33.61
CA ILE A 207 -6.02 -9.65 33.41
C ILE A 207 -7.31 -9.79 32.57
N ASP A 208 -8.43 -9.28 33.09
CA ASP A 208 -9.71 -9.26 32.41
C ASP A 208 -9.87 -7.96 31.62
N ARG A 209 -9.56 -8.03 30.33
CA ARG A 209 -9.62 -6.88 29.42
C ARG A 209 -11.04 -6.32 29.25
N LYS A 210 -12.09 -7.13 29.48
CA LYS A 210 -13.49 -6.68 29.33
C LYS A 210 -13.94 -5.81 30.51
N LEU A 211 -13.28 -5.93 31.64
CA LEU A 211 -13.56 -5.17 32.86
C LEU A 211 -12.67 -3.92 33.00
N LEU A 212 -11.79 -3.66 32.03
CA LEU A 212 -10.99 -2.44 32.03
C LEU A 212 -11.91 -1.21 31.91
N PRO A 213 -11.67 -0.15 32.71
CA PRO A 213 -12.46 1.06 32.63
C PRO A 213 -12.27 1.70 31.24
N PRO A 214 -13.30 2.34 30.68
CA PRO A 214 -13.15 3.05 29.42
C PRO A 214 -12.08 4.14 29.56
N PRO A 215 -11.23 4.35 28.54
CA PRO A 215 -10.17 5.35 28.63
C PRO A 215 -10.78 6.73 28.82
N HIS A 216 -10.19 7.47 29.74
CA HIS A 216 -10.50 8.87 29.94
C HIS A 216 -9.98 9.66 28.73
N PHE A 217 -10.78 9.75 27.67
CA PHE A 217 -10.56 10.72 26.59
C PHE A 217 -10.58 12.16 27.10
N SER A 218 -11.01 12.36 28.34
CA SER A 218 -10.77 13.55 29.14
C SER A 218 -9.29 13.89 29.37
N SER A 219 -8.32 13.01 29.15
CA SER A 219 -6.91 13.44 29.05
C SER A 219 -6.58 14.03 27.66
N ILE A 220 -7.39 13.68 26.65
CA ILE A 220 -7.35 14.27 25.30
C ILE A 220 -8.24 15.53 25.21
N HIS A 221 -9.31 15.63 26.01
CA HIS A 221 -10.37 16.65 25.94
C HIS A 221 -10.71 17.40 27.26
N LEU A 222 -10.23 16.99 28.43
CA LEU A 222 -10.40 17.67 29.74
C LEU A 222 -9.04 17.99 30.36
N ALA A 223 -8.21 18.66 29.58
CA ALA A 223 -7.38 19.75 30.08
C ALA A 223 -8.27 20.95 30.51
N ASN A 224 -9.36 20.74 31.26
CA ASN A 224 -10.22 21.84 31.72
C ASN A 224 -9.57 22.66 32.85
N ASN A 225 -8.36 22.30 33.28
CA ASN A 225 -7.48 23.12 34.11
C ASN A 225 -6.08 23.34 33.48
N ILE A 226 -5.83 22.88 32.25
CA ILE A 226 -4.64 23.26 31.48
C ILE A 226 -5.15 24.26 30.44
N LYS A 227 -4.77 25.52 30.63
CA LYS A 227 -5.14 26.65 29.78
C LYS A 227 -4.93 26.27 28.30
N LEU A 228 -6.03 26.04 27.56
CA LEU A 228 -5.98 25.84 26.10
C LEU A 228 -5.17 26.99 25.51
N LEU A 229 -3.98 26.67 24.98
CA LEU A 229 -3.17 27.66 24.31
C LEU A 229 -3.79 27.88 22.95
N LEU A 230 -4.40 29.05 22.80
CA LEU A 230 -4.96 29.50 21.54
C LEU A 230 -3.85 30.05 20.66
N PRO A 231 -4.01 29.96 19.33
CA PRO A 231 -3.08 30.60 18.41
C PRO A 231 -2.97 32.09 18.71
N THR A 232 -1.73 32.58 18.77
CA THR A 232 -1.38 33.94 19.17
C THR A 232 -1.00 34.84 18.00
N ASN A 233 -0.71 34.26 16.85
CA ASN A 233 -0.37 34.97 15.62
C ASN A 233 -1.13 34.39 14.41
N ASP A 234 -1.20 35.18 13.33
CA ASP A 234 -2.00 34.84 12.15
C ASP A 234 -1.57 33.52 11.49
N ILE A 235 -0.27 33.19 11.53
CA ILE A 235 0.25 31.93 10.99
C ILE A 235 -0.23 30.74 11.84
N GLU A 236 -0.14 30.84 13.17
CA GLU A 236 -0.71 29.85 14.09
C GLU A 236 -2.22 29.68 13.87
N VAL A 237 -2.96 30.77 13.62
CA VAL A 237 -4.41 30.71 13.32
C VAL A 237 -4.67 29.91 12.05
N SER A 238 -3.95 30.19 10.96
CA SER A 238 -4.12 29.45 9.70
C SER A 238 -3.68 28.00 9.81
N VAL A 239 -2.55 27.72 10.47
CA VAL A 239 -2.06 26.37 10.74
C VAL A 239 -3.07 25.57 11.57
N HIS A 240 -3.64 26.20 12.60
CA HIS A 240 -4.65 25.61 13.47
C HIS A 240 -5.94 25.22 12.71
N HIS A 241 -6.44 26.10 11.84
CA HIS A 241 -7.60 25.80 11.00
C HIS A 241 -7.35 24.59 10.09
N ILE A 242 -6.18 24.55 9.44
CA ILE A 242 -5.79 23.43 8.58
C ILE A 242 -5.75 22.10 9.36
N TRP A 243 -5.24 22.12 10.59
CA TRP A 243 -5.23 20.94 11.46
C TRP A 243 -6.64 20.48 11.82
N CYS A 244 -7.49 21.41 12.27
CA CYS A 244 -8.88 21.12 12.61
C CYS A 244 -9.64 20.50 11.43
N ASP A 245 -9.41 21.01 10.22
CA ASP A 245 -10.03 20.51 8.99
C ASP A 245 -9.58 19.10 8.60
N ILE A 246 -8.30 18.79 8.75
CA ILE A 246 -7.73 17.49 8.36
C ILE A 246 -8.03 16.43 9.42
N LEU A 247 -7.92 16.78 10.70
CA LEU A 247 -8.17 15.88 11.84
C LEU A 247 -9.66 15.79 12.22
N LYS A 248 -10.51 16.63 11.64
CA LYS A 248 -11.96 16.71 11.92
C LYS A 248 -12.27 16.99 13.40
N GLN A 249 -11.49 17.86 14.01
CA GLN A 249 -11.67 18.30 15.40
C GLN A 249 -12.10 19.77 15.45
N LYS A 250 -12.90 20.14 16.45
CA LYS A 250 -13.41 21.52 16.59
C LYS A 250 -12.35 22.49 17.10
N GLN A 251 -11.46 22.03 17.98
CA GLN A 251 -10.45 22.86 18.62
C GLN A 251 -9.28 22.02 19.11
N ILE A 252 -8.06 22.49 18.82
CA ILE A 252 -6.79 21.86 19.18
C ILE A 252 -5.94 22.92 19.92
N SER A 253 -5.24 22.54 20.99
CA SER A 253 -4.27 23.43 21.67
C SER A 253 -3.00 23.53 20.83
N VAL A 254 -2.40 24.72 20.73
CA VAL A 254 -1.29 24.92 19.78
C VAL A 254 0.02 24.19 20.14
N ASP A 255 0.17 23.80 21.41
CA ASP A 255 1.28 23.02 21.96
C ASP A 255 1.06 21.50 21.89
N LYS A 256 -0.11 21.06 21.40
CA LYS A 256 -0.45 19.64 21.36
C LYS A 256 0.32 18.93 20.25
N ASP A 257 0.96 17.81 20.61
CA ASP A 257 1.60 16.90 19.68
C ASP A 257 0.55 16.28 18.73
N ILE A 258 0.78 16.38 17.42
CA ILE A 258 -0.14 15.89 16.39
C ILE A 258 -0.41 14.40 16.47
N PHE A 259 0.59 13.59 16.83
CA PHE A 259 0.49 12.14 16.92
C PHE A 259 -0.35 11.73 18.14
N SER A 260 -0.34 12.54 19.21
CA SER A 260 -1.23 12.35 20.36
C SER A 260 -2.72 12.52 20.02
N ILE A 261 -3.05 13.20 18.91
CA ILE A 261 -4.42 13.50 18.48
C ILE A 261 -4.81 12.80 17.16
N GLY A 262 -4.11 11.74 16.78
CA GLY A 262 -4.44 10.92 15.60
C GLY A 262 -3.71 11.31 14.32
N GLY A 263 -2.65 12.11 14.41
CA GLY A 263 -1.72 12.37 13.31
C GLY A 263 -0.91 11.13 12.91
N HIS A 264 -0.61 11.02 11.62
CA HIS A 264 0.25 9.98 11.05
C HIS A 264 0.86 10.49 9.72
N SER A 265 1.72 9.70 9.07
CA SER A 265 2.44 10.12 7.85
C SER A 265 1.54 10.67 6.75
N LEU A 266 0.41 10.02 6.45
CA LEU A 266 -0.55 10.54 5.47
C LEU A 266 -1.25 11.84 5.92
N VAL A 267 -1.50 12.04 7.22
CA VAL A 267 -2.00 13.34 7.74
C VAL A 267 -0.93 14.42 7.54
N ILE A 268 0.33 14.13 7.86
CA ILE A 268 1.45 15.04 7.64
C ILE A 268 1.59 15.38 6.15
N MET A 269 1.49 14.41 5.24
CA MET A 269 1.53 14.67 3.80
C MET A 269 0.40 15.60 3.34
N LYS A 270 -0.82 15.42 3.88
CA LYS A 270 -1.95 16.32 3.62
C LYS A 270 -1.69 17.72 4.17
N LEU A 271 -1.08 17.83 5.35
CA LEU A 271 -0.70 19.10 5.96
C LEU A 271 0.35 19.82 5.12
N ILE A 272 1.42 19.14 4.71
CA ILE A 272 2.45 19.70 3.81
C ILE A 272 1.80 20.28 2.56
N HIS A 273 0.90 19.53 1.92
CA HIS A 273 0.21 19.99 0.73
C HIS A 273 -0.65 21.24 1.02
N ARG A 274 -1.44 21.24 2.11
CA ARG A 274 -2.26 22.40 2.49
C ARG A 274 -1.43 23.62 2.85
N TYR A 275 -0.33 23.46 3.57
CA TYR A 275 0.58 24.57 3.89
C TYR A 275 1.20 25.18 2.65
N LYS A 276 1.61 24.35 1.68
CA LYS A 276 2.15 24.84 0.41
C LYS A 276 1.16 25.72 -0.34
N VAL A 277 -0.11 25.31 -0.35
CA VAL A 277 -1.19 26.08 -0.99
C VAL A 277 -1.48 27.37 -0.21
N GLU A 278 -1.73 27.27 1.11
CA GLU A 278 -2.18 28.39 1.94
C GLU A 278 -1.10 29.48 2.10
N PHE A 279 0.15 29.08 2.32
CA PHE A 279 1.25 30.00 2.58
C PHE A 279 2.16 30.21 1.36
N HIS A 280 1.72 29.75 0.18
CA HIS A 280 2.47 29.85 -1.08
C HIS A 280 3.93 29.36 -0.97
N LEU A 281 4.14 28.22 -0.29
CA LEU A 281 5.47 27.64 -0.05
C LEU A 281 5.94 26.81 -1.25
N GLU A 282 7.25 26.75 -1.47
CA GLU A 282 7.83 25.94 -2.56
C GLU A 282 7.80 24.44 -2.24
N ASN A 283 7.87 23.61 -3.28
CA ASN A 283 7.76 22.17 -3.12
C ASN A 283 8.90 21.53 -2.30
N SER A 284 10.09 22.11 -2.31
CA SER A 284 11.27 21.68 -1.55
C SER A 284 11.38 22.33 -0.17
N SER A 285 10.57 23.36 0.13
CA SER A 285 10.78 24.20 1.30
C SER A 285 10.37 23.58 2.63
N LEU A 286 9.49 22.57 2.60
CA LEU A 286 8.94 21.94 3.79
C LEU A 286 9.22 20.43 3.77
N SER A 287 10.15 19.99 4.61
CA SER A 287 10.48 18.57 4.76
C SER A 287 9.45 17.87 5.63
N ILE A 288 9.09 16.64 5.26
CA ILE A 288 8.31 15.76 6.12
C ILE A 288 9.03 15.51 7.45
N THR A 289 10.36 15.36 7.42
CA THR A 289 11.17 15.12 8.61
C THR A 289 11.09 16.27 9.61
N ASP A 290 11.08 17.51 9.13
CA ASP A 290 11.04 18.70 10.00
C ASP A 290 9.70 18.80 10.76
N LEU A 291 8.58 18.50 10.09
CA LEU A 291 7.27 18.46 10.72
C LEU A 291 7.14 17.28 11.69
N PHE A 292 7.76 16.15 11.39
CA PHE A 292 7.78 15.00 12.28
C PHE A 292 8.59 15.26 13.57
N GLN A 293 9.72 15.97 13.46
CA GLN A 293 10.58 16.29 14.60
C GLN A 293 10.02 17.41 15.48
N ARG A 294 9.14 18.25 14.95
CA ARG A 294 8.53 19.35 15.70
C ARG A 294 7.01 19.31 15.56
N PRO A 295 6.33 18.41 16.29
CA PRO A 295 4.99 17.95 15.94
C PRO A 295 3.86 18.81 16.53
N THR A 296 4.07 20.10 16.76
CA THR A 296 3.05 21.01 17.33
C THR A 296 2.64 22.11 16.35
N ILE A 297 1.48 22.73 16.56
CA ILE A 297 1.03 23.88 15.75
C ILE A 297 2.00 25.05 15.88
N ILE A 298 2.49 25.32 17.10
CA ILE A 298 3.51 26.34 17.36
C ILE A 298 4.74 26.09 16.50
N ASP A 299 5.21 24.84 16.47
CA ASP A 299 6.42 24.50 15.74
C ASP A 299 6.24 24.56 14.24
N HIS A 300 5.12 24.03 13.73
CA HIS A 300 4.77 24.12 12.32
C HIS A 300 4.68 25.59 11.87
N ALA A 301 4.02 26.44 12.68
CA ALA A 301 3.92 27.87 12.41
C ALA A 301 5.30 28.55 12.41
N LYS A 302 6.20 28.20 13.33
CA LYS A 302 7.59 28.72 13.34
C LYS A 302 8.37 28.31 12.09
N ILE A 303 8.27 27.05 11.66
CA ILE A 303 8.93 26.56 10.44
C ILE A 303 8.41 27.35 9.23
N ILE A 304 7.09 27.47 9.11
CA ILE A 304 6.44 28.21 8.02
C ILE A 304 6.88 29.69 8.03
N HIS A 305 6.89 30.33 9.20
CA HIS A 305 7.33 31.72 9.35
C HIS A 305 8.82 31.92 8.99
N GLN A 306 9.68 30.96 9.35
CA GLN A 306 11.10 31.00 8.97
C GLN A 306 11.27 30.91 7.46
N ILE A 307 10.55 29.99 6.81
CA ILE A 307 10.58 29.82 5.36
C ILE A 307 10.01 31.06 4.65
N SER A 308 8.91 31.63 5.15
CA SER A 308 8.30 32.82 4.55
C SER A 308 9.18 34.07 4.68
N ASN A 309 9.96 34.20 5.75
CA ASN A 309 10.90 35.31 5.92
C ASN A 309 12.14 35.19 5.02
N ILE A 310 12.59 33.97 4.72
CA ILE A 310 13.67 33.73 3.75
C ILE A 310 13.23 34.15 2.33
N LYS A 311 11.92 34.10 2.03
CA LYS A 311 11.33 34.45 0.72
C LYS A 311 11.26 35.94 0.37
N GLN A 312 11.63 36.88 1.26
CA GLN A 312 11.74 38.29 0.82
C GLN A 312 12.88 38.54 -0.18
N ASN A 313 13.72 37.54 -0.50
CA ASN A 313 14.88 37.72 -1.38
C ASN A 313 15.04 36.73 -2.54
N ILE A 314 14.04 35.90 -2.88
CA ILE A 314 14.20 34.95 -4.00
C ILE A 314 12.93 34.92 -4.87
N HIS A 315 13.15 35.09 -6.17
CA HIS A 315 12.16 35.28 -7.23
C HIS A 315 11.06 34.22 -7.28
N ASP A 316 9.88 34.68 -7.70
CA ASP A 316 8.76 33.89 -8.22
C ASP A 316 9.26 32.65 -9.00
N CYS A 317 9.17 31.48 -8.38
CA CYS A 317 9.15 30.22 -9.12
C CYS A 317 7.79 30.10 -9.81
N ARG A 318 7.62 30.89 -10.88
CA ARG A 318 6.67 30.55 -11.93
C ARG A 318 7.11 29.19 -12.44
N TRP A 319 6.23 28.20 -12.39
CA TRP A 319 6.37 26.99 -13.17
C TRP A 319 6.45 27.41 -14.64
N LEU A 320 7.66 27.68 -15.12
CA LEU A 320 7.91 27.50 -16.54
C LEU A 320 7.63 26.03 -16.76
N SER A 321 6.59 25.73 -17.53
CA SER A 321 6.55 24.52 -18.32
C SER A 321 7.79 24.58 -19.21
N LEU A 322 8.95 24.21 -18.65
CA LEU A 322 10.11 23.87 -19.44
C LEU A 322 9.59 22.72 -20.30
N TYR A 323 9.45 22.98 -21.60
CA TYR A 323 9.56 21.89 -22.55
C TYR A 323 10.88 21.21 -22.17
N LEU A 324 10.79 20.03 -21.56
CA LEU A 324 11.92 19.25 -21.06
C LEU A 324 12.66 18.70 -22.28
N THR A 325 13.28 19.59 -23.03
CA THR A 325 14.26 19.26 -24.05
C THR A 325 15.60 19.25 -23.36
N GLN A 326 16.21 18.08 -23.22
CA GLN A 326 17.54 17.87 -22.64
C GLN A 326 17.63 18.21 -21.13
N ALA A 327 16.75 17.61 -20.33
CA ALA A 327 16.80 17.70 -18.88
C ALA A 327 17.52 16.48 -18.27
N PRO A 328 18.11 16.57 -17.06
CA PRO A 328 18.59 15.39 -16.36
C PRO A 328 17.42 14.45 -16.03
N VAL A 329 17.68 13.14 -16.05
CA VAL A 329 16.72 12.14 -15.59
C VAL A 329 16.53 12.18 -14.07
N SER A 330 15.43 11.62 -13.59
CA SER A 330 15.27 11.33 -12.15
C SER A 330 16.18 10.18 -11.72
N TYR A 331 16.55 10.11 -10.44
CA TYR A 331 17.35 9.00 -9.89
C TYR A 331 16.74 7.61 -10.15
N ALA A 332 15.41 7.49 -10.17
CA ALA A 332 14.73 6.24 -10.47
C ALA A 332 14.91 5.82 -11.94
N GLN A 333 14.77 6.78 -12.85
CA GLN A 333 15.04 6.58 -14.28
C GLN A 333 16.51 6.27 -14.54
N GLU A 334 17.42 6.99 -13.90
CA GLU A 334 18.87 6.77 -13.99
C GLU A 334 19.24 5.33 -13.60
N ARG A 335 18.76 4.87 -12.45
CA ARG A 335 18.99 3.50 -11.98
C ARG A 335 18.49 2.44 -12.97
N ILE A 336 17.25 2.59 -13.46
CA ILE A 336 16.64 1.63 -14.39
C ILE A 336 17.42 1.63 -15.71
N PHE A 337 17.73 2.81 -16.25
CA PHE A 337 18.45 2.94 -17.52
C PHE A 337 19.87 2.36 -17.44
N LEU A 338 20.64 2.67 -16.39
CA LEU A 338 21.99 2.11 -16.21
C LEU A 338 21.98 0.58 -16.10
N ASP A 339 21.08 0.05 -15.31
CA ASP A 339 20.92 -1.38 -15.09
C ASP A 339 20.53 -2.11 -16.40
N GLU A 340 19.70 -1.47 -17.23
CA GLU A 340 19.35 -1.95 -18.56
C GLU A 340 20.55 -1.91 -19.53
N GLN A 341 21.33 -0.83 -19.54
CA GLN A 341 22.54 -0.75 -20.38
C GLN A 341 23.61 -1.78 -19.98
N ILE A 342 23.77 -2.03 -18.68
CA ILE A 342 24.67 -3.08 -18.17
C ILE A 342 24.21 -4.45 -18.67
N ARG A 343 22.91 -4.75 -18.60
CA ARG A 343 22.38 -6.03 -19.10
C ARG A 343 22.50 -6.19 -20.61
N PHE A 344 22.25 -5.15 -21.40
CA PHE A 344 22.44 -5.21 -22.85
C PHE A 344 23.91 -5.45 -23.23
N SER A 345 24.86 -5.03 -22.39
CA SER A 345 26.29 -5.28 -22.60
C SER A 345 26.75 -6.69 -22.23
N SER A 346 26.00 -7.42 -21.40
CA SER A 346 26.25 -8.83 -21.09
C SER A 346 25.57 -9.75 -22.09
N ALA A 347 26.32 -10.67 -22.70
CA ALA A 347 25.86 -11.55 -23.78
C ALA A 347 24.76 -12.58 -23.37
N ASP A 348 24.34 -12.58 -22.10
CA ASP A 348 23.34 -13.50 -21.57
C ASP A 348 22.05 -12.75 -21.19
N ASN A 349 20.98 -13.10 -21.94
CA ASN A 349 19.56 -12.83 -21.68
C ASN A 349 18.98 -11.44 -22.03
N ASN A 350 18.40 -11.37 -23.24
CA ASN A 350 17.42 -10.39 -23.74
C ASN A 350 16.07 -10.45 -22.98
N THR A 351 16.08 -10.65 -21.66
CA THR A 351 14.85 -10.67 -20.85
C THR A 351 14.46 -9.26 -20.47
N ASN A 352 13.30 -8.80 -20.94
CA ASN A 352 12.73 -7.53 -20.50
C ASN A 352 12.22 -7.67 -19.06
N ILE A 353 13.00 -7.24 -18.07
CA ILE A 353 12.63 -7.34 -16.65
C ILE A 353 11.86 -6.12 -16.12
N TYR A 354 11.93 -4.98 -16.83
CA TYR A 354 11.28 -3.73 -16.46
C TYR A 354 10.00 -3.46 -17.27
N VAL A 355 9.24 -4.52 -17.55
CA VAL A 355 7.94 -4.43 -18.23
C VAL A 355 6.81 -4.42 -17.22
N ILE A 356 5.87 -3.50 -17.41
CA ILE A 356 4.58 -3.48 -16.71
C ILE A 356 3.51 -3.94 -17.70
N PRO A 357 3.09 -5.22 -17.67
CA PRO A 357 2.00 -5.72 -18.48
C PRO A 357 0.64 -5.42 -17.84
N LEU A 358 -0.24 -4.74 -18.57
CA LEU A 358 -1.64 -4.53 -18.19
C LEU A 358 -2.53 -5.28 -19.17
N ILE A 359 -3.29 -6.26 -18.68
CA ILE A 359 -4.12 -7.14 -19.51
C ILE A 359 -5.60 -6.88 -19.20
N TYR A 360 -6.39 -6.63 -20.24
CA TYR A 360 -7.82 -6.36 -20.15
C TYR A 360 -8.61 -7.29 -21.06
N ARG A 361 -9.82 -7.66 -20.62
CA ARG A 361 -10.82 -8.42 -21.38
C ARG A 361 -12.17 -7.72 -21.27
N LEU A 362 -12.93 -7.69 -22.37
CA LEU A 362 -14.29 -7.17 -22.35
C LEU A 362 -15.25 -8.13 -21.62
N LEU A 363 -16.11 -7.58 -20.77
CA LEU A 363 -17.02 -8.37 -19.93
C LEU A 363 -18.41 -8.58 -20.55
N SER A 364 -18.81 -7.77 -21.54
CA SER A 364 -20.16 -7.79 -22.12
C SER A 364 -20.15 -7.79 -23.66
N VAL A 365 -21.15 -8.46 -24.24
CA VAL A 365 -21.39 -8.53 -25.69
C VAL A 365 -21.95 -7.20 -26.24
N HIS A 366 -22.46 -6.32 -25.38
CA HIS A 366 -23.01 -5.01 -25.77
C HIS A 366 -21.95 -3.90 -25.82
N ASP A 367 -20.75 -4.15 -25.30
CA ASP A 367 -19.62 -3.23 -25.33
C ASP A 367 -18.88 -3.39 -26.67
N HIS A 368 -19.46 -2.87 -27.74
CA HIS A 368 -18.81 -2.83 -29.04
C HIS A 368 -17.74 -1.72 -29.05
N ILE A 369 -16.57 -2.02 -28.49
CA ILE A 369 -15.40 -1.14 -28.61
C ILE A 369 -14.77 -1.37 -29.98
N SER A 370 -14.65 -0.30 -30.75
CA SER A 370 -13.93 -0.32 -32.02
C SER A 370 -12.42 -0.24 -31.78
N ILE A 371 -11.67 -1.08 -32.48
CA ILE A 371 -10.21 -1.15 -32.47
C ILE A 371 -9.62 0.19 -32.92
N SER A 372 -10.16 0.77 -34.01
CA SER A 372 -9.74 2.09 -34.47
C SER A 372 -9.99 3.18 -33.41
N ARG A 373 -11.13 3.14 -32.70
CA ARG A 373 -11.39 4.06 -31.57
C ARG A 373 -10.41 3.87 -30.43
N LEU A 374 -10.09 2.63 -30.08
CA LEU A 374 -9.10 2.33 -29.04
C LEU A 374 -7.70 2.83 -29.43
N GLN A 375 -7.30 2.67 -30.70
CA GLN A 375 -6.04 3.20 -31.22
C GLN A 375 -5.99 4.73 -31.10
N HIS A 376 -7.07 5.43 -31.43
CA HIS A 376 -7.16 6.89 -31.26
C HIS A 376 -7.12 7.33 -29.79
N ALA A 377 -7.80 6.61 -28.89
CA ALA A 377 -7.76 6.89 -27.45
C ALA A 377 -6.34 6.71 -26.90
N PHE A 378 -5.70 5.60 -27.26
CA PHE A 378 -4.32 5.30 -26.89
C PHE A 378 -3.34 6.37 -27.35
N GLN A 379 -3.46 6.83 -28.61
CA GLN A 379 -2.67 7.95 -29.13
C GLN A 379 -2.93 9.26 -28.38
N SER A 380 -4.18 9.51 -27.99
CA SER A 380 -4.56 10.71 -27.23
C SER A 380 -3.90 10.72 -25.84
N VAL A 381 -3.85 9.56 -25.18
CA VAL A 381 -3.16 9.38 -23.88
C VAL A 381 -1.65 9.62 -24.03
N ILE A 382 -1.01 9.05 -25.06
CA ILE A 382 0.42 9.29 -25.33
C ILE A 382 0.68 10.78 -25.60
N THR A 383 -0.19 11.42 -26.38
CA THR A 383 -0.08 12.86 -26.69
C THR A 383 -0.20 13.72 -25.42
N LYS A 384 -1.12 13.38 -24.52
CA LYS A 384 -1.39 14.09 -23.27
C LYS A 384 -0.23 14.00 -22.27
N HIS A 385 0.41 12.83 -22.17
CA HIS A 385 1.42 12.56 -21.14
C HIS A 385 2.84 12.64 -21.72
N ASN A 386 3.57 13.71 -21.38
CA ASN A 386 4.95 13.94 -21.85
C ASN A 386 5.87 12.74 -21.63
N ILE A 387 5.73 12.04 -20.50
CA ILE A 387 6.58 10.90 -20.14
C ILE A 387 6.48 9.74 -21.13
N LEU A 388 5.31 9.53 -21.76
CA LEU A 388 5.10 8.50 -22.78
C LEU A 388 5.70 8.87 -24.15
N ARG A 389 6.23 10.09 -24.27
CA ARG A 389 6.92 10.64 -25.46
C ARG A 389 8.35 11.05 -25.14
N THR A 390 8.87 10.59 -24.01
CA THR A 390 10.19 10.96 -23.52
C THR A 390 11.21 9.92 -23.93
N VAL A 391 12.30 10.39 -24.54
CA VAL A 391 13.48 9.61 -24.90
C VAL A 391 14.49 9.70 -23.77
N LEU A 392 15.15 8.58 -23.44
CA LEU A 392 16.32 8.56 -22.55
C LEU A 392 17.58 8.20 -23.35
N TYR A 393 18.63 9.01 -23.22
CA TYR A 393 19.89 8.76 -23.91
C TYR A 393 21.08 9.27 -23.10
N LEU A 394 22.27 8.76 -23.42
CA LEU A 394 23.54 9.26 -22.89
C LEU A 394 24.05 10.40 -23.77
N ASP A 395 24.38 11.52 -23.16
CA ASP A 395 25.07 12.61 -23.84
C ASP A 395 26.56 12.27 -24.06
N ILE A 396 27.27 13.16 -24.77
CA ILE A 396 28.71 13.02 -25.05
C ILE A 396 29.59 12.98 -23.79
N ASN A 397 29.07 13.42 -22.63
CA ASN A 397 29.77 13.47 -21.35
C ASN A 397 29.41 12.28 -20.45
N GLY A 398 28.57 11.35 -20.92
CA GLY A 398 28.10 10.20 -20.17
C GLY A 398 26.97 10.53 -19.17
N ILE A 399 26.34 11.70 -19.29
CA ILE A 399 25.18 12.09 -18.49
C ILE A 399 23.92 11.55 -19.15
N ILE A 400 23.04 10.91 -18.36
CA ILE A 400 21.76 10.43 -18.86
C ILE A 400 20.78 11.61 -18.89
N LEU A 401 20.28 11.90 -20.08
CA LEU A 401 19.32 12.97 -20.33
C LEU A 401 17.98 12.41 -20.76
N GLN A 402 16.94 13.18 -20.46
CA GLN A 402 15.60 12.99 -21.00
C GLN A 402 15.26 14.09 -22.00
N ASP A 403 14.63 13.70 -23.10
CA ASP A 403 14.13 14.62 -24.12
C ASP A 403 12.69 14.27 -24.50
N CYS A 404 11.76 15.15 -24.12
CA CYS A 404 10.36 15.01 -24.47
C CYS A 404 10.15 15.40 -25.93
N GLN A 405 9.83 14.43 -26.76
CA GLN A 405 9.58 14.65 -28.17
C GLN A 405 8.33 15.52 -28.40
N PRO A 406 8.11 16.09 -29.59
CA PRO A 406 6.89 16.84 -29.91
C PRO A 406 5.63 15.97 -29.94
N THR A 407 4.46 16.60 -29.82
CA THR A 407 3.13 15.95 -29.82
C THR A 407 2.66 15.45 -31.18
N SER A 408 3.36 15.79 -32.27
CA SER A 408 3.04 15.33 -33.62
C SER A 408 3.32 13.83 -33.75
N ILE A 409 2.30 13.03 -33.44
CA ILE A 409 2.32 11.58 -33.56
C ILE A 409 1.37 11.19 -34.70
N SER A 410 1.86 10.41 -35.65
CA SER A 410 1.01 9.79 -36.69
C SER A 410 0.31 8.54 -36.14
N ILE A 411 -0.84 8.18 -36.72
CA ILE A 411 -1.52 6.91 -36.43
C ILE A 411 -0.61 5.71 -36.72
N ASN A 412 0.35 5.88 -37.64
CA ASN A 412 1.34 4.87 -38.04
C ASN A 412 2.74 5.14 -37.48
N ASP A 413 2.86 5.88 -36.38
CA ASP A 413 4.15 6.18 -35.74
C ASP A 413 4.68 4.96 -34.97
N THR A 414 5.14 3.96 -35.72
CA THR A 414 5.70 2.71 -35.17
C THR A 414 7.05 2.92 -34.49
N GLU A 415 7.65 4.10 -34.63
CA GLU A 415 8.92 4.44 -33.96
C GLU A 415 8.71 4.77 -32.48
N ARG A 416 7.50 5.22 -32.08
CA ARG A 416 7.21 5.69 -30.71
C ARG A 416 6.30 4.77 -29.92
N TYR A 417 5.39 4.06 -30.58
CA TYR A 417 4.55 3.05 -29.93
C TYR A 417 4.16 1.97 -30.94
N ARG A 418 3.89 0.77 -30.44
CA ARG A 418 3.34 -0.32 -31.27
C ARG A 418 1.87 -0.50 -30.94
N PHE A 419 1.01 -0.45 -31.96
CA PHE A 419 -0.38 -0.90 -31.86
C PHE A 419 -0.58 -2.04 -32.86
N SER A 420 -0.76 -3.26 -32.37
CA SER A 420 -0.81 -4.45 -33.25
C SER A 420 -2.00 -5.35 -32.95
N LEU A 421 -2.62 -5.87 -34.01
CA LEU A 421 -3.57 -6.97 -33.93
C LEU A 421 -2.83 -8.29 -34.18
N VAL A 422 -2.88 -9.20 -33.21
CA VAL A 422 -2.25 -10.52 -33.23
C VAL A 422 -3.35 -11.57 -33.28
N ASN A 423 -3.45 -12.28 -34.40
CA ASN A 423 -4.38 -13.39 -34.56
C ASN A 423 -3.79 -14.66 -33.93
N MET A 424 -4.54 -15.26 -33.01
CA MET A 424 -4.19 -16.52 -32.33
C MET A 424 -4.78 -17.68 -33.13
N SER A 425 -3.91 -18.64 -33.48
CA SER A 425 -4.24 -19.86 -34.22
C SER A 425 -4.47 -21.05 -33.28
N GLU A 426 -5.10 -22.12 -33.76
CA GLU A 426 -5.35 -23.35 -32.98
C GLU A 426 -4.05 -24.08 -32.55
N GLU A 427 -2.92 -23.81 -33.21
CA GLU A 427 -1.60 -24.37 -32.88
C GLU A 427 -0.85 -23.57 -31.81
N ASP A 428 -1.36 -22.40 -31.43
CA ASP A 428 -0.76 -21.60 -30.36
C ASP A 428 -1.13 -22.18 -28.99
N TYR A 429 -0.12 -22.47 -28.16
CA TYR A 429 -0.18 -23.12 -26.83
C TYR A 429 -0.94 -22.35 -25.72
N GLY A 430 -1.91 -21.50 -26.09
CA GLY A 430 -2.74 -20.70 -25.20
C GLY A 430 -2.26 -19.26 -24.98
N GLU A 431 -3.17 -18.41 -24.50
CA GLU A 431 -2.97 -16.95 -24.33
C GLU A 431 -1.67 -16.60 -23.57
N ASN A 432 -1.34 -17.39 -22.55
CA ASN A 432 -0.15 -17.20 -21.73
C ASN A 432 1.16 -17.35 -22.49
N GLU A 433 1.23 -18.23 -23.49
CA GLU A 433 2.45 -18.42 -24.28
C GLU A 433 2.69 -17.27 -25.24
N ILE A 434 1.62 -16.77 -25.88
CA ILE A 434 1.70 -15.60 -26.75
C ILE A 434 2.10 -14.37 -25.95
N ILE A 435 1.50 -14.17 -24.77
CA ILE A 435 1.88 -13.07 -23.87
C ILE A 435 3.36 -13.19 -23.49
N LYS A 436 3.84 -14.38 -23.07
CA LYS A 436 5.27 -14.61 -22.78
C LYS A 436 6.15 -14.32 -23.99
N LYS A 437 5.74 -14.72 -25.19
CA LYS A 437 6.48 -14.45 -26.44
C LYS A 437 6.60 -12.96 -26.70
N ILE A 438 5.52 -12.19 -26.53
CA ILE A 438 5.52 -10.72 -26.65
C ILE A 438 6.44 -10.10 -25.60
N LEU A 439 6.31 -10.50 -24.33
CA LEU A 439 7.12 -9.95 -23.23
C LEU A 439 8.62 -10.21 -23.39
N ASN A 440 9.00 -11.29 -24.08
CA ASN A 440 10.39 -11.65 -24.35
C ASN A 440 10.92 -11.14 -25.71
N GLN A 441 10.17 -10.28 -26.43
CA GLN A 441 10.67 -9.67 -27.66
C GLN A 441 11.81 -8.68 -27.34
N ALA A 442 12.96 -8.85 -28.00
CA ALA A 442 14.13 -8.00 -27.79
C ALA A 442 13.88 -6.53 -28.16
N ASP A 443 12.95 -6.29 -29.07
CA ASP A 443 12.57 -4.96 -29.59
C ASP A 443 11.26 -4.46 -28.96
N LEU A 444 10.89 -4.98 -27.79
CA LEU A 444 9.65 -4.56 -27.11
C LEU A 444 9.71 -3.09 -26.69
N PHE A 445 10.89 -2.61 -26.29
CA PHE A 445 11.13 -1.22 -25.93
C PHE A 445 12.46 -0.73 -26.50
N ASP A 446 12.51 0.56 -26.83
CA ASP A 446 13.74 1.27 -27.15
C ASP A 446 13.66 2.68 -26.55
N LEU A 447 14.23 2.83 -25.35
CA LEU A 447 14.20 4.09 -24.60
C LEU A 447 14.88 5.23 -25.35
N SER A 448 15.85 4.91 -26.22
CA SER A 448 16.58 5.90 -27.04
C SER A 448 15.78 6.41 -28.24
N LYS A 449 14.72 5.68 -28.62
CA LYS A 449 13.74 6.12 -29.64
C LYS A 449 12.43 6.61 -29.03
N GLY A 450 12.28 6.53 -27.70
CA GLY A 450 11.04 6.89 -27.01
C GLY A 450 9.95 5.84 -27.20
N HIS A 451 10.33 4.63 -27.61
CA HIS A 451 9.45 3.49 -27.76
C HIS A 451 9.28 2.83 -26.39
N VAL A 452 8.36 3.37 -25.58
CA VAL A 452 8.21 3.05 -24.14
C VAL A 452 6.88 2.40 -23.78
N ILE A 453 5.97 2.28 -24.74
CA ILE A 453 4.61 1.78 -24.54
C ILE A 453 4.08 1.09 -25.80
N ASN A 454 3.39 -0.04 -25.62
CA ASN A 454 2.74 -0.80 -26.68
C ASN A 454 1.32 -1.20 -26.29
N CYS A 455 0.50 -1.46 -27.31
CA CYS A 455 -0.81 -2.08 -27.23
C CYS A 455 -0.87 -3.25 -28.22
N HIS A 456 -1.23 -4.43 -27.73
CA HIS A 456 -1.44 -5.63 -28.51
C HIS A 456 -2.87 -6.12 -28.30
N ILE A 457 -3.61 -6.28 -29.38
CA ILE A 457 -4.93 -6.93 -29.37
C ILE A 457 -4.72 -8.37 -29.78
N LEU A 458 -4.98 -9.32 -28.88
CA LEU A 458 -4.89 -10.75 -29.17
C LEU A 458 -6.30 -11.25 -29.51
N ARG A 459 -6.50 -11.73 -30.73
CA ARG A 459 -7.80 -12.17 -31.25
C ARG A 459 -7.81 -13.67 -31.52
N HIS A 460 -8.78 -14.39 -30.96
CA HIS A 460 -8.98 -15.82 -31.27
C HIS A 460 -9.59 -15.98 -32.67
N CYS A 461 -8.85 -16.57 -33.59
CA CYS A 461 -9.36 -16.90 -34.92
C CYS A 461 -10.01 -18.30 -34.92
N GLY A 462 -11.24 -18.39 -34.40
CA GLY A 462 -12.00 -19.63 -34.43
C GLY A 462 -12.96 -19.71 -33.25
N TYR A 463 -14.25 -19.86 -33.54
CA TYR A 463 -15.35 -19.92 -32.58
C TYR A 463 -15.61 -18.63 -31.78
N SER A 464 -16.40 -17.72 -32.37
CA SER A 464 -17.39 -17.07 -31.50
C SER A 464 -18.29 -18.20 -30.98
N ARG A 465 -18.36 -18.40 -29.66
CA ARG A 465 -19.36 -19.31 -29.05
C ARG A 465 -20.81 -18.92 -29.39
N ASP A 466 -21.00 -17.75 -29.98
CA ASP A 466 -22.29 -17.16 -30.32
C ASP A 466 -22.51 -16.97 -31.84
N ASN A 467 -21.94 -17.80 -32.73
CA ASN A 467 -22.23 -17.80 -34.18
C ASN A 467 -22.42 -16.42 -34.89
N ILE A 468 -21.83 -15.34 -34.36
CA ILE A 468 -21.76 -14.04 -35.03
C ILE A 468 -20.43 -14.08 -35.75
N LEU A 469 -20.48 -14.51 -37.01
CA LEU A 469 -19.43 -14.18 -37.97
C LEU A 469 -19.08 -12.70 -37.77
N CYS A 470 -17.81 -12.41 -37.48
CA CYS A 470 -17.30 -11.05 -37.36
C CYS A 470 -17.43 -10.35 -38.72
N GLU A 471 -18.63 -9.88 -39.08
CA GLU A 471 -18.88 -9.11 -40.29
C GLU A 471 -18.19 -7.72 -40.22
N ASN A 472 -17.74 -7.30 -39.03
CA ASN A 472 -16.92 -6.11 -38.80
C ASN A 472 -15.60 -6.45 -38.08
N ASN A 473 -14.49 -6.51 -38.82
CA ASN A 473 -13.14 -6.75 -38.29
C ASN A 473 -12.66 -5.68 -37.29
N ASP A 474 -13.30 -4.50 -37.24
CA ASP A 474 -12.90 -3.39 -36.37
C ASP A 474 -13.52 -3.46 -34.97
N LEU A 475 -14.41 -4.39 -34.66
CA LEU A 475 -15.02 -4.48 -33.33
C LEU A 475 -14.30 -5.51 -32.46
N LEU A 476 -13.98 -5.14 -31.22
CA LEU A 476 -13.49 -6.06 -30.21
C LEU A 476 -14.61 -6.99 -29.72
N THR A 477 -14.23 -8.23 -29.41
CA THR A 477 -15.12 -9.26 -28.87
C THR A 477 -14.73 -9.63 -27.44
N LYS A 478 -15.61 -10.35 -26.72
CA LYS A 478 -15.32 -10.88 -25.36
C LYS A 478 -14.13 -11.85 -25.33
N ASP A 479 -13.84 -12.46 -26.48
CA ASP A 479 -12.78 -13.44 -26.63
C ASP A 479 -11.43 -12.74 -26.93
N ASP A 480 -11.45 -11.47 -27.36
CA ASP A 480 -10.25 -10.67 -27.55
C ASP A 480 -9.63 -10.23 -26.20
N LEU A 481 -8.30 -10.18 -26.16
CA LEU A 481 -7.51 -9.61 -25.06
C LEU A 481 -6.83 -8.32 -25.52
N ILE A 482 -6.81 -7.32 -24.66
CA ILE A 482 -6.02 -6.09 -24.84
C ILE A 482 -4.84 -6.15 -23.87
N LEU A 483 -3.62 -6.19 -24.40
CA LEU A 483 -2.38 -6.17 -23.63
C LEU A 483 -1.67 -4.83 -23.86
N PHE A 484 -1.56 -4.02 -22.82
CA PHE A 484 -0.62 -2.91 -22.82
C PHE A 484 0.69 -3.34 -22.18
N THR A 485 1.82 -3.02 -22.80
CA THR A 485 3.13 -3.20 -22.19
C THR A 485 3.80 -1.84 -22.06
N ILE A 486 4.18 -1.45 -20.85
CA ILE A 486 4.78 -0.14 -20.58
C ILE A 486 6.12 -0.35 -19.87
N HIS A 487 7.13 0.45 -20.22
CA HIS A 487 8.42 0.38 -19.57
C HIS A 487 8.38 1.05 -18.18
N HIS A 488 8.95 0.39 -17.16
CA HIS A 488 8.92 0.88 -15.77
C HIS A 488 9.71 2.20 -15.58
N ALA A 489 10.65 2.54 -16.47
CA ALA A 489 11.31 3.84 -16.45
C ALA A 489 10.32 5.02 -16.64
N MET A 490 9.17 4.77 -17.27
CA MET A 490 8.17 5.80 -17.60
C MET A 490 6.87 5.66 -16.81
N PHE A 491 6.73 4.60 -16.02
CA PHE A 491 5.43 4.19 -15.49
C PHE A 491 5.57 3.42 -14.17
N ASP A 492 4.60 3.61 -13.27
CA ASP A 492 4.53 2.95 -11.96
C ASP A 492 3.10 2.60 -11.56
N GLY A 493 2.93 2.04 -10.35
CA GLY A 493 1.62 1.65 -9.85
C GLY A 493 0.62 2.81 -9.71
N ALA A 494 1.09 4.01 -9.31
CA ALA A 494 0.22 5.18 -9.21
C ALA A 494 -0.24 5.67 -10.59
N SER A 495 0.67 5.64 -11.57
CA SER A 495 0.44 6.01 -12.97
C SER A 495 -0.62 5.14 -13.66
N THR A 496 -0.77 3.88 -13.22
CA THR A 496 -1.78 2.94 -13.75
C THR A 496 -3.20 3.50 -13.63
N SER A 497 -3.55 4.08 -12.48
CA SER A 497 -4.88 4.65 -12.26
C SER A 497 -5.16 5.88 -13.13
N ILE A 498 -4.12 6.67 -13.41
CA ILE A 498 -4.20 7.88 -14.24
C ILE A 498 -4.35 7.50 -15.71
N PHE A 499 -3.55 6.53 -16.17
CA PHE A 499 -3.59 6.01 -17.53
C PHE A 499 -4.97 5.47 -17.89
N ILE A 500 -5.54 4.60 -17.05
CA ILE A 500 -6.85 3.99 -17.30
C ILE A 500 -8.02 4.97 -17.18
N ARG A 501 -7.89 6.01 -16.35
CA ARG A 501 -8.90 7.08 -16.30
C ARG A 501 -8.89 7.92 -17.58
N ASP A 502 -7.72 8.10 -18.19
CA ASP A 502 -7.54 8.95 -19.35
C ASP A 502 -7.76 8.23 -20.70
N LEU A 503 -7.52 6.91 -20.72
CA LEU A 503 -7.82 5.99 -21.82
C LEU A 503 -9.33 5.69 -21.87
#